data_AF-L9UJW7-F1
#
_entry.id   AF-L9UJW7-F1
#
_cell.length_a   1.000
_cell.length_b   1.000
_cell.length_c   1.000
_cell.angle_alpha   90.00
_cell.angle_beta   90.00
_cell.angle_gamma   90.00
#
_symmetry.space_group_name_H-M   'P 1'
#
loop_
_entity.id
_entity.type
_entity.pdbx_description
1 polymer ?
#
loop_
_entity_poly.entity_id
_entity_poly.type
_entity_poly.pdbx_seq_one_letter_code
_entity_poly.pdbx_strand_id
1 'polypeptide(L)'
;MVSEYIDETILYESLESHFVNGIDWTETKLYEALQEHVSEGTEVWHGCTTVADIDRRCQRLDSLYESIATHGYRTQSELREPNPSFDEPFGFLNERINEISIDIARDGEMMLLDNRHRLIIAQLLDLDRVPVSVIVRHKEWVEQCEEHYQNRDMLDHPDYRYWLDN
;
A
#
# COMPACT_ATOMS: atom_id res chain seq x y z
N MET A 1 -17.78 4.04 -9.96
CA MET A 1 -16.40 4.51 -10.13
C MET A 1 -15.63 3.36 -10.74
N VAL A 2 -14.85 3.60 -11.79
CA VAL A 2 -14.02 2.56 -12.40
C VAL A 2 -12.92 2.26 -11.39
N SER A 3 -12.97 1.08 -10.79
CA SER A 3 -11.81 0.51 -10.11
C SER A 3 -10.80 0.21 -11.21
N GLU A 4 -9.84 1.10 -11.40
CA GLU A 4 -8.66 0.77 -12.20
C GLU A 4 -7.94 -0.35 -11.46
N TYR A 5 -7.76 -1.50 -12.11
CA TYR A 5 -7.03 -2.59 -11.50
C TYR A 5 -5.58 -2.13 -11.29
N ILE A 6 -5.02 -2.43 -10.12
CA ILE A 6 -3.72 -1.88 -9.73
C ILE A 6 -2.61 -2.27 -10.71
N ASP A 7 -2.72 -3.44 -11.31
CA ASP A 7 -1.82 -4.02 -12.31
C ASP A 7 -1.88 -3.31 -13.67
N GLU A 8 -2.94 -2.55 -13.95
CA GLU A 8 -3.07 -1.72 -15.16
C GLU A 8 -2.51 -0.30 -14.98
N THR A 9 -2.01 0.04 -13.78
CA THR A 9 -1.49 1.39 -13.51
C THR A 9 -0.06 1.57 -14.01
N ILE A 10 0.27 2.79 -14.48
CA ILE A 10 1.66 3.18 -14.84
C ILE A 10 2.64 2.89 -13.69
N LEU A 11 2.17 3.00 -12.44
CA LEU A 11 2.95 2.67 -11.26
C LEU A 11 3.34 1.18 -11.25
N TYR A 12 2.38 0.26 -11.41
CA TYR A 12 2.66 -1.17 -11.45
C TYR A 12 3.61 -1.52 -12.59
N GLU A 13 3.31 -1.07 -13.81
CA GLU A 13 4.14 -1.35 -14.99
C GLU A 13 5.60 -0.89 -14.78
N SER A 14 5.79 0.26 -14.14
CA SER A 14 7.12 0.81 -13.91
C SER A 14 7.88 0.08 -12.80
N LEU A 15 7.19 -0.32 -11.73
CA LEU A 15 7.79 -1.14 -10.66
C LEU A 15 8.17 -2.53 -11.19
N GLU A 16 7.31 -3.16 -12.00
CA GLU A 16 7.60 -4.43 -12.65
C GLU A 16 8.79 -4.30 -13.61
N SER A 17 8.79 -3.26 -14.45
CA SER A 17 9.91 -2.99 -15.38
C SER A 17 11.24 -2.84 -14.64
N HIS A 18 11.26 -2.10 -13.54
CA HIS A 18 12.48 -1.90 -12.79
C HIS A 18 12.91 -3.18 -12.04
N PHE A 19 12.04 -3.71 -11.17
CA PHE A 19 12.42 -4.77 -10.24
C PHE A 19 12.48 -6.17 -10.86
N VAL A 20 11.66 -6.45 -11.87
CA VAL A 20 11.61 -7.77 -12.53
C VAL A 20 12.44 -7.77 -13.81
N ASN A 21 12.34 -6.71 -14.62
CA ASN A 21 13.00 -6.66 -15.92
C ASN A 21 14.37 -5.95 -15.91
N GLY A 22 14.79 -5.37 -14.78
CA GLY A 22 16.09 -4.72 -14.61
C GLY A 22 16.26 -3.42 -15.40
N ILE A 23 15.16 -2.76 -15.76
CA ILE A 23 15.16 -1.48 -16.48
C ILE A 23 15.56 -0.36 -15.52
N ASP A 24 16.44 0.55 -15.92
CA ASP A 24 16.79 1.71 -15.09
C ASP A 24 15.56 2.59 -14.83
N TRP A 25 15.46 3.18 -13.63
CA TRP A 25 14.33 4.06 -13.29
C TRP A 25 14.10 5.15 -14.35
N THR A 26 15.18 5.73 -14.88
CA THR A 26 15.12 6.81 -15.88
C THR A 26 14.46 6.39 -17.20
N GLU A 27 14.36 5.09 -17.46
CA GLU A 27 13.74 4.50 -18.66
C GLU A 27 12.33 3.96 -18.39
N THR A 28 11.81 4.09 -17.15
CA THR A 28 10.45 3.66 -16.82
C THR A 28 9.41 4.71 -17.22
N LYS A 29 8.21 4.25 -17.59
CA LYS A 29 7.08 5.14 -17.95
C LYS A 29 6.71 6.12 -16.84
N LEU A 30 6.77 5.67 -15.57
CA LEU A 30 6.52 6.53 -14.41
C LEU A 30 7.54 7.66 -14.35
N TYR A 31 8.83 7.37 -14.48
CA TYR A 31 9.87 8.38 -14.38
C TYR A 31 9.76 9.42 -15.50
N GLU A 32 9.53 8.97 -16.74
CA GLU A 32 9.29 9.84 -17.89
C GLU A 32 8.11 10.80 -17.62
N ALA A 33 6.97 10.26 -17.18
CA ALA A 33 5.80 11.06 -16.86
C ALA A 33 6.07 12.08 -15.73
N LEU A 34 6.76 11.68 -14.66
CA LEU A 34 7.07 12.57 -13.54
C LEU A 34 8.04 13.69 -13.93
N GLN A 35 9.04 13.38 -14.77
CA GLN A 35 10.00 14.35 -15.25
C GLN A 35 9.33 15.44 -16.08
N GLU A 36 8.37 15.07 -16.94
CA GLU A 36 7.58 16.03 -17.73
C GLU A 36 6.84 17.00 -16.81
N HIS A 37 6.08 16.50 -15.83
CA HIS A 37 5.29 17.34 -14.92
C HIS A 37 6.13 18.25 -14.03
N VAL A 38 7.26 17.75 -13.52
CA VAL A 38 8.22 18.57 -12.74
C VAL A 38 8.80 19.69 -13.59
N SER A 39 9.09 19.43 -14.87
CA SER A 39 9.61 20.46 -15.78
C SER A 39 8.61 21.58 -16.05
N GLU A 40 7.32 21.29 -15.93
CA GLU A 40 6.22 22.26 -16.01
C GLU A 40 5.98 23.03 -14.71
N GLY A 41 6.72 22.71 -13.64
CA GLY A 41 6.61 23.36 -12.33
C GLY A 41 5.47 22.84 -11.47
N THR A 42 4.95 21.65 -11.76
CA THR A 42 3.85 21.02 -11.02
C THR A 42 4.40 20.11 -9.92
N GLU A 43 3.79 20.15 -8.73
CA GLU A 43 4.06 19.18 -7.66
C GLU A 43 3.44 17.81 -8.03
N VAL A 44 4.24 16.75 -7.97
CA VAL A 44 3.82 15.39 -8.32
C VAL A 44 4.24 14.37 -7.27
N TRP A 45 3.66 13.17 -7.33
CA TRP A 45 4.10 11.96 -6.62
C TRP A 45 4.71 12.18 -5.23
N HIS A 46 3.84 12.41 -4.24
CA HIS A 46 4.23 12.70 -2.85
C HIS A 46 5.08 13.96 -2.66
N GLY A 47 4.79 15.03 -3.41
CA GLY A 47 5.43 16.33 -3.18
C GLY A 47 6.76 16.54 -3.92
N CYS A 48 7.09 15.69 -4.90
CA CYS A 48 8.25 15.88 -5.77
C CYS A 48 8.05 17.14 -6.61
N THR A 49 9.05 18.03 -6.58
CA THR A 49 9.05 19.28 -7.36
C THR A 49 10.30 19.43 -8.23
N THR A 50 11.23 18.49 -8.12
CA THR A 50 12.49 18.46 -8.88
C THR A 50 12.83 17.04 -9.30
N VAL A 51 13.66 16.90 -10.33
CA VAL A 51 14.19 15.59 -10.76
C VAL A 51 14.95 14.90 -9.62
N ALA A 52 15.70 15.67 -8.83
CA ALA A 52 16.39 15.14 -7.67
C ALA A 52 15.45 14.58 -6.57
N ASP A 53 14.21 15.10 -6.48
CA ASP A 53 13.21 14.53 -5.57
C ASP A 53 12.66 13.20 -6.10
N ILE A 54 12.47 13.09 -7.42
CA ILE A 54 12.08 11.85 -8.10
C ILE A 54 13.17 10.78 -7.86
N ASP A 55 14.43 11.10 -8.13
CA ASP A 55 15.57 10.20 -7.88
C ASP A 55 15.60 9.70 -6.43
N ARG A 56 15.45 10.61 -5.47
CA ARG A 56 15.42 10.27 -4.04
C ARG A 56 14.23 9.36 -3.72
N ARG A 57 13.09 9.52 -4.40
CA ARG A 57 11.90 8.70 -4.19
C ARG A 57 12.07 7.30 -4.78
N CYS A 58 12.68 7.18 -5.96
CA CYS A 58 13.07 5.91 -6.57
C CYS A 58 14.03 5.12 -5.67
N GLN A 59 15.08 5.76 -5.14
CA GLN A 59 16.01 5.11 -4.19
C GLN A 59 15.31 4.60 -2.92
N ARG A 60 14.27 5.30 -2.45
CA ARG A 60 13.45 4.81 -1.32
C ARG A 60 12.62 3.59 -1.70
N LEU A 61 12.15 3.48 -2.95
CA LEU A 61 11.47 2.29 -3.44
C LEU A 61 12.44 1.11 -3.53
N ASP A 62 13.66 1.32 -4.02
CA ASP A 62 14.69 0.26 -4.07
C ASP A 62 14.96 -0.26 -2.66
N SER A 63 15.15 0.65 -1.70
CA SER A 63 15.37 0.29 -0.30
C SER A 63 14.19 -0.47 0.30
N LEU A 64 12.96 -0.09 -0.06
CA LEU A 64 11.74 -0.76 0.40
C LEU A 64 11.61 -2.16 -0.21
N TYR A 65 11.84 -2.29 -1.52
CA TYR A 65 11.81 -3.55 -2.24
C TYR A 65 12.83 -4.53 -1.65
N GLU A 66 14.10 -4.11 -1.53
CA GLU A 66 15.16 -4.94 -0.97
C GLU A 66 14.89 -5.36 0.48
N SER A 67 14.32 -4.45 1.28
CA SER A 67 13.93 -4.76 2.65
C SER A 67 12.86 -5.85 2.71
N ILE A 68 11.81 -5.75 1.89
CA ILE A 68 10.72 -6.74 1.85
C ILE A 68 11.21 -8.06 1.23
N ALA A 69 12.04 -8.01 0.17
CA ALA A 69 12.62 -9.18 -0.46
C ALA A 69 13.52 -9.97 0.51
N THR A 70 14.29 -9.27 1.34
CA THR A 70 15.24 -9.89 2.27
C THR A 70 14.58 -10.38 3.56
N HIS A 71 13.63 -9.63 4.11
CA HIS A 71 13.09 -9.87 5.46
C HIS A 71 11.63 -10.32 5.48
N GLY A 72 11.00 -10.44 4.30
CA GLY A 72 9.55 -10.51 4.18
C GLY A 72 8.89 -9.19 4.52
N TYR A 73 7.55 -9.18 4.47
CA TYR A 73 6.79 -8.02 4.87
C TYR A 73 6.83 -7.84 6.40
N ARG A 74 7.18 -6.64 6.87
CA ARG A 74 7.06 -6.24 8.28
C ARG A 74 6.05 -5.11 8.39
N THR A 75 5.14 -5.25 9.35
CA THR A 75 4.15 -4.22 9.70
C THR A 75 4.86 -2.95 10.16
N GLN A 76 4.19 -1.81 10.05
CA GLN A 76 4.74 -0.56 10.60
C GLN A 76 4.98 -0.63 12.11
N SER A 77 4.18 -1.43 12.83
CA SER A 77 4.35 -1.64 14.27
C SER A 77 5.63 -2.42 14.60
N GLU A 78 5.98 -3.42 13.80
CA GLU A 78 7.24 -4.18 13.94
C GLU A 78 8.47 -3.36 13.56
N LEU A 79 8.31 -2.36 12.69
CA LEU A 79 9.39 -1.46 12.28
C LEU A 79 9.59 -0.28 13.24
N ARG A 80 8.72 -0.12 14.24
CA ARG A 80 8.77 1.00 15.17
C ARG A 80 10.01 0.90 16.07
N GLU A 81 10.78 1.98 16.11
CA GLU A 81 11.84 2.10 17.11
C GLU A 81 11.24 2.24 18.52
N PRO A 82 11.87 1.65 19.55
CA PRO A 82 11.36 1.67 20.91
C PRO A 82 11.22 3.09 21.52
N ASN A 83 11.92 4.08 20.95
CA ASN A 83 11.79 5.51 21.30
C ASN A 83 11.57 6.34 20.03
N PRO A 84 10.34 6.42 19.49
CA PRO A 84 10.09 7.24 18.32
C PRO A 84 10.38 8.70 18.66
N SER A 85 11.09 9.40 17.77
CA SER A 85 11.27 10.84 17.92
C SER A 85 9.90 11.52 17.89
N PHE A 86 9.59 12.32 18.91
CA PHE A 86 8.38 13.16 18.94
C PHE A 86 8.40 14.26 17.87
N ASP A 87 9.54 14.47 17.22
CA ASP A 87 9.71 15.41 16.12
C ASP A 87 9.21 14.83 14.77
N GLU A 88 8.86 13.54 14.69
CA GLU A 88 8.26 12.99 13.49
C GLU A 88 6.80 13.45 13.33
N PRO A 89 6.42 14.05 12.18
CA PRO A 89 5.04 14.29 11.85
C PRO A 89 4.23 12.99 12.00
N PHE A 90 3.12 13.05 12.74
CA PHE A 90 2.15 11.96 12.93
C PHE A 90 2.46 10.83 13.93
N GLY A 91 3.60 10.77 14.62
CA GLY A 91 3.80 9.88 15.81
C GLY A 91 3.19 8.47 15.72
N PHE A 92 2.26 8.11 16.62
CA PHE A 92 1.52 6.83 16.61
C PHE A 92 0.63 6.61 15.36
N LEU A 93 0.13 7.69 14.73
CA LEU A 93 -0.66 7.60 13.51
C LEU A 93 0.19 7.17 12.31
N ASN A 94 1.51 7.37 12.37
CA ASN A 94 2.43 6.97 11.30
C ASN A 94 2.33 5.47 10.98
N GLU A 95 2.08 4.64 12.01
CA GLU A 95 1.89 3.19 11.84
C GLU A 95 0.68 2.84 10.97
N ARG A 96 -0.43 3.57 11.12
CA ARG A 96 -1.66 3.31 10.36
C ARG A 96 -1.67 3.98 9.00
N ILE A 97 -1.05 5.16 8.89
CA ILE A 97 -1.02 5.94 7.65
C ILE A 97 -0.06 5.32 6.63
N ASN A 98 1.00 4.64 7.06
CA ASN A 98 1.99 4.04 6.16
C ASN A 98 1.77 2.54 5.88
N GLU A 99 0.73 1.94 6.46
CA GLU A 99 0.35 0.55 6.20
C GLU A 99 -0.57 0.44 4.98
N ILE A 100 -0.55 -0.69 4.28
CA ILE A 100 -1.52 -0.97 3.21
C ILE A 100 -2.92 -0.78 3.79
N SER A 101 -3.64 0.22 3.27
CA SER A 101 -4.91 0.65 3.84
C SER A 101 -6.04 0.24 2.92
N ILE A 102 -7.07 -0.39 3.50
CA ILE A 102 -8.24 -0.86 2.75
C ILE A 102 -9.54 -0.41 3.41
N ASP A 103 -10.58 -0.30 2.60
CA ASP A 103 -11.96 -0.23 3.05
C ASP A 103 -12.68 -1.54 2.73
N ILE A 104 -13.70 -1.88 3.52
CA ILE A 104 -14.57 -3.03 3.26
C ILE A 104 -15.91 -2.52 2.74
N ALA A 105 -16.26 -2.89 1.51
CA ALA A 105 -17.51 -2.53 0.86
C ALA A 105 -18.71 -3.29 1.46
N ARG A 106 -19.91 -2.98 0.97
CA ARG A 106 -21.18 -3.53 1.50
C ARG A 106 -21.27 -5.06 1.46
N ASP A 107 -20.61 -5.67 0.50
CA ASP A 107 -20.62 -7.11 0.19
C ASP A 107 -19.33 -7.81 0.66
N GLY A 108 -18.48 -7.10 1.39
CA GLY A 108 -17.20 -7.60 1.86
C GLY A 108 -16.03 -7.34 0.90
N GLU A 109 -16.25 -6.74 -0.28
CA GLU A 109 -15.15 -6.42 -1.18
C GLU A 109 -14.08 -5.56 -0.49
N MET A 110 -12.82 -6.02 -0.52
CA MET A 110 -11.67 -5.28 0.00
C MET A 110 -11.19 -4.28 -1.04
N MET A 111 -11.36 -2.99 -0.77
CA MET A 111 -11.00 -1.91 -1.67
C MET A 111 -9.71 -1.24 -1.19
N LEU A 112 -8.69 -1.23 -2.03
CA LEU A 112 -7.43 -0.55 -1.73
C LEU A 112 -7.63 0.98 -1.68
N LEU A 113 -7.22 1.58 -0.57
CA LEU A 113 -7.24 3.03 -0.37
C LEU A 113 -5.89 3.66 -0.69
N ASP A 114 -4.84 3.25 0.01
CA ASP A 114 -3.50 3.86 -0.08
C ASP A 114 -2.37 2.85 0.16
N ASN A 115 -1.13 3.30 0.02
CA ASN A 115 0.12 2.54 0.11
C ASN A 115 0.26 1.47 -0.98
N ARG A 116 -0.19 1.83 -2.20
CA ARG A 116 -0.10 1.02 -3.43
C ARG A 116 1.28 0.43 -3.66
N HIS A 117 2.35 1.20 -3.41
CA HIS A 117 3.74 0.73 -3.56
C HIS A 117 4.01 -0.56 -2.80
N ARG A 118 3.58 -0.65 -1.53
CA ARG A 118 3.81 -1.82 -0.67
C ARG A 118 3.06 -3.04 -1.17
N LEU A 119 1.82 -2.84 -1.64
CA LEU A 119 1.03 -3.92 -2.23
C LEU A 119 1.65 -4.44 -3.53
N ILE A 120 2.03 -3.54 -4.44
CA ILE A 120 2.66 -3.91 -5.71
C ILE A 120 3.97 -4.65 -5.45
N ILE A 121 4.84 -4.15 -4.58
CA ILE A 121 6.09 -4.82 -4.23
C ILE A 121 5.83 -6.22 -3.65
N ALA A 122 4.85 -6.35 -2.77
CA ALA A 122 4.48 -7.66 -2.22
C ALA A 122 3.97 -8.64 -3.30
N GLN A 123 3.22 -8.15 -4.30
CA GLN A 123 2.78 -8.94 -5.44
C GLN A 123 3.97 -9.37 -6.32
N LEU A 124 4.88 -8.44 -6.65
CA LEU A 124 6.07 -8.74 -7.46
C LEU A 124 7.01 -9.74 -6.78
N LEU A 125 7.02 -9.76 -5.45
CA LEU A 125 7.78 -10.71 -4.63
C LEU A 125 7.02 -12.00 -4.32
N ASP A 126 5.82 -12.19 -4.88
CA ASP A 126 4.98 -13.38 -4.70
C ASP A 126 4.71 -13.71 -3.22
N LEU A 127 4.43 -12.68 -2.40
CA LEU A 127 4.09 -12.90 -1.00
C LEU A 127 2.66 -13.43 -0.85
N ASP A 128 2.51 -14.56 -0.17
CA ASP A 128 1.20 -15.22 0.06
C ASP A 128 0.17 -14.31 0.75
N ARG A 129 0.64 -13.44 1.67
CA ARG A 129 -0.21 -12.59 2.52
C ARG A 129 0.53 -11.32 2.90
N VAL A 130 -0.24 -10.23 3.02
CA VAL A 130 0.24 -8.96 3.57
C VAL A 130 -0.69 -8.47 4.69
N PRO A 131 -0.15 -7.80 5.71
CA PRO A 131 -0.98 -7.11 6.69
C PRO A 131 -1.65 -5.89 6.04
N VAL A 132 -2.87 -5.60 6.47
CA VAL A 132 -3.63 -4.44 6.01
C VAL A 132 -4.29 -3.73 7.20
N SER A 133 -4.43 -2.42 7.09
CA SER A 133 -5.22 -1.61 8.01
C SER A 133 -6.60 -1.37 7.41
N VAL A 134 -7.64 -1.89 8.05
CA VAL A 134 -9.03 -1.58 7.67
C VAL A 134 -9.39 -0.19 8.23
N ILE A 135 -9.66 0.77 7.34
CA ILE A 135 -9.97 2.16 7.71
C ILE A 135 -11.47 2.29 7.94
N VAL A 136 -12.30 1.87 6.98
CA VAL A 136 -13.76 1.89 7.08
C VAL A 136 -14.33 0.51 6.75
N ARG A 137 -15.40 0.15 7.47
CA ARG A 137 -16.30 -0.95 7.10
C ARG A 137 -17.65 -0.38 6.74
N HIS A 138 -18.22 -0.79 5.62
CA HIS A 138 -19.59 -0.43 5.29
C HIS A 138 -20.58 -0.99 6.33
N LYS A 139 -21.60 -0.22 6.69
CA LYS A 139 -22.56 -0.60 7.75
C LYS A 139 -23.24 -1.95 7.47
N GLU A 140 -23.68 -2.16 6.22
CA GLU A 140 -24.34 -3.42 5.82
C GLU A 140 -23.41 -4.64 5.93
N TRP A 141 -22.10 -4.47 5.74
CA TRP A 141 -21.14 -5.56 5.94
C TRP A 141 -21.02 -5.94 7.41
N VAL A 142 -20.99 -4.94 8.30
CA VAL A 142 -20.96 -5.15 9.75
C VAL A 142 -22.24 -5.86 10.22
N GLU A 143 -23.41 -5.43 9.73
CA GLU A 143 -24.70 -6.06 10.05
C GLU A 143 -24.74 -7.54 9.60
N GLN A 144 -24.20 -7.86 8.41
CA GLN A 144 -24.05 -9.24 7.95
C GLN A 144 -23.12 -10.05 8.86
N CYS A 145 -21.97 -9.49 9.23
CA CYS A 145 -21.04 -10.15 10.16
C CYS A 145 -21.71 -10.43 11.52
N GLU A 146 -22.46 -9.48 12.05
CA GLU A 146 -23.23 -9.64 13.29
C GLU A 146 -24.27 -10.76 13.19
N GLU A 147 -25.03 -10.81 12.09
CA GLU A 147 -26.04 -11.86 11.85
C GLU A 147 -25.39 -13.25 11.80
N HIS A 148 -24.32 -13.40 11.02
CA HIS A 148 -23.59 -14.67 10.92
C HIS A 148 -23.00 -15.10 12.26
N TYR A 149 -22.45 -14.16 13.03
CA TYR A 149 -21.91 -14.44 14.37
C TYR A 149 -22.99 -14.94 15.32
N GLN A 150 -24.17 -14.29 15.34
CA GLN A 150 -25.31 -14.70 16.16
C GLN A 150 -25.83 -16.09 15.78
N ASN A 151 -25.88 -16.39 14.49
CA ASN A 151 -26.34 -17.68 13.96
C ASN A 151 -25.29 -18.78 14.10
N ARG A 152 -24.04 -18.45 14.49
CA ARG A 152 -22.88 -19.35 14.52
C ARG A 152 -22.53 -19.91 13.14
N ASP A 153 -22.78 -19.13 12.11
CA ASP A 153 -22.41 -19.41 10.75
C ASP A 153 -21.03 -18.82 10.44
N MET A 154 -20.25 -19.51 9.61
CA MET A 154 -18.93 -19.03 9.19
C MET A 154 -19.03 -18.33 7.83
N LEU A 155 -18.58 -17.07 7.80
CA LEU A 155 -18.25 -16.38 6.56
C LEU A 155 -16.79 -16.64 6.21
N ASP A 156 -16.54 -17.07 4.97
CA ASP A 156 -15.19 -17.19 4.43
C ASP A 156 -14.68 -15.80 4.00
N HIS A 157 -14.37 -14.96 4.99
CA HIS A 157 -13.85 -13.62 4.76
C HIS A 157 -12.73 -13.26 5.75
N PRO A 158 -11.58 -12.70 5.30
CA PRO A 158 -10.48 -12.33 6.19
C PRO A 158 -10.90 -11.36 7.32
N ASP A 159 -11.74 -10.37 7.00
CA ASP A 159 -12.25 -9.41 8.00
C ASP A 159 -13.16 -10.09 9.04
N TYR A 160 -13.97 -11.08 8.63
CA TYR A 160 -14.83 -11.81 9.57
C TYR A 160 -14.02 -12.67 10.54
N ARG A 161 -12.96 -13.35 10.05
CA ARG A 161 -12.04 -14.10 10.91
C ARG A 161 -11.39 -13.20 11.96
N TYR A 162 -10.92 -12.02 11.55
CA TYR A 162 -10.36 -11.03 12.47
C TYR A 162 -11.37 -10.61 13.56
N TRP A 163 -12.64 -10.52 13.20
CA TRP A 163 -13.74 -10.19 14.11
C TRP A 163 -14.03 -11.27 15.15
N LEU A 164 -13.76 -12.54 14.84
CA LEU A 164 -13.90 -13.65 15.81
C LEU A 164 -12.76 -13.71 16.82
N ASP A 165 -11.58 -13.20 16.44
CA ASP A 165 -10.36 -13.26 17.25
C ASP A 165 -10.22 -12.06 18.22
N ASN A 166 -11.11 -11.06 18.18
CA ASN A 166 -11.07 -9.82 18.98
C ASN A 166 -12.43 -9.47 19.59
#